data_AF-A0A0T6B159-F1
#
_entry.id   AF-A0A0T6B159-F1
#
_cell.length_a   1.000
_cell.length_b   1.000
_cell.length_c   1.000
_cell.angle_alpha   90.00
_cell.angle_beta   90.00
_cell.angle_gamma   90.00
#
_symmetry.space_group_name_H-M   'P 1'
#
loop_
_entity.id
_entity.type
_entity.pdbx_description
1 polymer ?
#
loop_
_entity_poly.entity_id
_entity_poly.type
_entity_poly.pdbx_seq_one_letter_code
_entity_poly.pdbx_strand_id
1 'polypeptide(L)'
;MFIRPANNLVRNMLKLFYLIIMLYILAVHGQDEITYPIPLSTEVPSSDKREPLYAPSICPENHLLYPGNLQTDWICDCAPGYVYYPEKDGCFAVYRQGPCKKGHFMILPEGEFRPKCEVNICGEDGMVIYNRICHALEKPGGPCERKNETDPIEILTVVKSTL
;
A
#
# COMPACT_ATOMS: atom_id res chain seq x y z
N MET A 1 -44.53 56.71 30.58
CA MET A 1 -43.47 57.05 29.59
C MET A 1 -42.19 56.37 30.04
N PHE A 2 -41.56 55.62 29.14
CA PHE A 2 -40.59 54.55 29.43
C PHE A 2 -39.24 55.01 30.00
N ILE A 3 -38.73 54.26 30.98
CA ILE A 3 -37.39 54.39 31.57
C ILE A 3 -36.36 53.71 30.65
N ARG A 4 -35.24 54.38 30.34
CA ARG A 4 -34.00 53.73 29.87
C ARG A 4 -32.78 54.35 30.57
N PRO A 5 -31.99 53.55 31.26
CA PRO A 5 -30.54 53.72 31.22
C PRO A 5 -29.86 52.36 31.05
N ALA A 6 -29.23 52.08 29.91
CA ALA A 6 -28.51 50.82 29.72
C ALA A 6 -27.32 50.90 28.74
N ASN A 7 -26.64 52.05 28.63
CA ASN A 7 -25.52 52.18 27.68
C ASN A 7 -24.23 51.51 28.19
N ASN A 8 -23.99 51.50 29.50
CA ASN A 8 -22.78 50.89 30.06
C ASN A 8 -22.91 49.37 30.26
N LEU A 9 -24.10 48.89 30.62
CA LEU A 9 -24.36 47.45 30.79
C LEU A 9 -24.27 46.71 29.45
N VAL A 10 -24.91 47.23 28.40
CA VAL A 10 -24.87 46.63 27.06
C VAL A 10 -23.46 46.63 26.48
N ARG A 11 -22.68 47.71 26.71
CA ARG A 11 -21.28 47.78 26.28
C ARG A 11 -20.39 46.78 27.01
N ASN A 12 -20.60 46.55 28.30
CA ASN A 12 -19.85 45.56 29.06
C ASN A 12 -20.23 44.12 28.66
N MET A 13 -21.50 43.87 28.38
CA MET A 13 -21.96 42.58 27.85
C MET A 13 -21.37 42.28 26.48
N LEU A 14 -21.27 43.27 25.59
CA LEU A 14 -20.67 43.12 24.27
C LEU A 14 -19.15 42.84 24.37
N LYS A 15 -18.45 43.51 25.29
CA LYS A 15 -17.03 43.22 25.58
C LYS A 15 -16.83 41.81 26.10
N LEU A 16 -17.69 41.35 27.01
CA LEU A 16 -17.63 40.00 27.56
C LEU A 16 -17.83 38.95 26.46
N PHE A 17 -18.80 39.17 25.58
CA PHE A 17 -19.05 38.29 24.43
C PHE A 17 -17.85 38.22 23.48
N TYR A 18 -17.23 39.35 23.17
CA TYR A 18 -16.00 39.37 22.35
C TYR A 18 -14.84 38.63 23.01
N LEU A 19 -14.69 38.76 24.33
CA LEU A 19 -13.64 38.09 25.09
C LEU A 19 -13.85 36.57 25.12
N ILE A 20 -15.09 36.11 25.25
CA ILE A 20 -15.45 34.69 25.16
C ILE A 20 -15.18 34.14 23.75
N ILE A 21 -15.53 34.88 22.70
CA ILE A 21 -15.25 34.46 21.31
C ILE A 21 -13.73 34.35 21.08
N MET A 22 -12.94 35.33 21.54
CA MET A 22 -11.48 35.27 21.40
C MET A 22 -10.88 34.07 22.15
N LEU A 23 -11.36 33.78 23.36
CA LEU A 23 -10.94 32.60 24.13
C LEU A 23 -11.34 31.28 23.42
N TYR A 24 -12.52 31.24 22.81
CA TYR A 24 -12.98 30.08 22.04
C TYR A 24 -12.12 29.87 20.78
N ILE A 25 -11.79 30.93 20.05
CA ILE A 25 -10.89 30.87 18.88
C ILE A 25 -9.50 30.35 19.29
N LEU A 26 -8.94 30.83 20.41
CA LEU A 26 -7.66 30.35 20.93
C LEU A 26 -7.69 28.87 21.34
N ALA A 27 -8.81 28.38 21.89
CA ALA A 27 -8.98 26.98 22.23
C ALA A 27 -9.12 26.06 21.00
N VAL A 28 -9.71 26.56 19.91
CA VAL A 28 -9.88 25.80 18.65
C VAL A 28 -8.59 25.74 17.83
N HIS A 29 -7.73 26.77 17.90
CA HIS A 29 -6.42 26.77 17.23
C HIS A 29 -5.35 25.96 18.00
N GLY A 30 -5.70 25.26 19.07
CA GLY A 30 -4.79 24.47 19.90
C GLY A 30 -4.67 22.99 19.52
N GLN A 31 -5.02 22.60 18.29
CA GLN A 31 -4.81 21.25 17.77
C GLN A 31 -3.95 21.27 16.51
N ASP A 32 -2.72 21.75 16.67
CA ASP A 32 -1.66 21.37 15.74
C ASP A 32 -1.30 19.90 16.03
N GLU A 33 -1.71 19.06 15.08
CA GLU A 33 -1.17 17.75 14.73
C GLU A 33 -0.02 17.24 15.63
N ILE A 34 -0.34 16.40 16.62
CA ILE A 34 0.68 15.64 17.34
C ILE A 34 1.17 14.54 16.38
N THR A 35 2.10 14.89 15.51
CA THR A 35 2.93 13.91 14.81
C THR A 35 3.84 13.27 15.86
N TYR A 36 3.70 11.96 16.08
CA TYR A 36 4.61 11.22 16.93
C TYR A 36 6.02 11.28 16.31
N PRO A 37 7.05 11.73 17.04
CA PRO A 37 8.41 11.57 16.56
C PRO A 37 8.73 10.08 16.59
N ILE A 38 8.74 9.43 15.43
CA ILE A 38 9.43 8.15 15.29
C ILE A 38 10.89 8.43 15.70
N PRO A 39 11.45 7.71 16.69
CA PRO A 39 12.85 7.88 17.03
C PRO A 39 13.66 7.59 15.77
N LEU A 40 14.32 8.63 15.26
CA LEU A 40 15.28 8.54 14.17
C LEU A 40 16.38 7.58 14.63
N SER A 41 16.25 6.30 14.27
CA SER A 41 17.39 5.40 14.33
C SER A 41 18.46 6.03 13.45
N THR A 42 19.55 6.47 14.06
CA THR A 42 20.63 7.26 13.47
C THR A 42 21.48 6.51 12.43
N GLU A 43 20.91 5.52 11.76
CA GLU A 43 21.53 4.79 10.65
C GLU A 43 20.44 4.48 9.62
N VAL A 44 19.91 5.52 8.96
CA VAL A 44 19.07 5.34 7.77
C VAL A 44 20.03 5.24 6.58
N PRO A 45 20.07 4.12 5.83
CA PRO A 45 20.94 3.98 4.67
C PRO A 45 20.63 5.09 3.67
N SER A 46 21.68 5.64 3.05
CA SER A 46 21.53 6.66 2.02
C SER A 46 20.54 6.20 0.95
N SER A 47 19.83 7.17 0.37
CA SER A 47 18.88 6.99 -0.74
C SER A 47 19.44 6.29 -1.99
N ASP A 48 20.70 5.83 -1.97
CA ASP A 48 21.34 5.02 -3.01
C ASP A 48 20.97 3.52 -2.95
N LYS A 49 20.34 3.04 -1.86
CA LYS A 49 19.90 1.64 -1.76
C LYS A 49 18.44 1.54 -1.34
N ARG A 50 17.53 1.56 -2.33
CA ARG A 50 16.08 1.36 -2.11
C ARG A 50 15.75 -0.12 -1.89
N GLU A 51 16.27 -0.69 -0.82
CA GLU A 51 15.94 -2.06 -0.43
C GLU A 51 14.68 -2.08 0.43
N PRO A 52 13.66 -2.87 0.06
CA PRO A 52 12.47 -3.01 0.89
C PRO A 52 12.79 -3.81 2.16
N LEU A 53 12.11 -3.46 3.25
CA LEU A 53 12.34 -4.07 4.56
C LEU A 53 11.15 -4.96 4.96
N TYR A 54 11.45 -6.11 5.55
CA TYR A 54 10.44 -6.94 6.20
C TYR A 54 10.09 -6.35 7.58
N ALA A 55 8.85 -5.89 7.74
CA ALA A 55 8.39 -5.22 8.95
C ALA A 55 6.96 -5.67 9.33
N PRO A 56 6.78 -6.90 9.85
CA PRO A 56 5.46 -7.49 10.10
C PRO A 56 4.65 -6.83 11.21
N SER A 57 5.30 -6.02 12.06
CA SER A 57 4.61 -5.20 13.07
C SER A 57 4.04 -3.90 12.51
N ILE A 58 4.41 -3.52 11.27
CA ILE A 58 4.04 -2.28 10.60
C ILE A 58 3.18 -2.56 9.38
N CYS A 59 3.61 -3.51 8.54
CA CYS A 59 2.95 -3.84 7.29
C CYS A 59 2.09 -5.11 7.39
N PRO A 60 0.98 -5.19 6.65
CA PRO A 60 0.16 -6.40 6.58
C PRO A 60 0.90 -7.58 5.95
N GLU A 61 0.28 -8.76 5.99
CA GLU A 61 0.81 -9.95 5.34
C GLU A 61 1.08 -9.71 3.84
N ASN A 62 2.15 -10.31 3.32
CA ASN A 62 2.59 -10.18 1.93
C ASN A 62 2.96 -8.75 1.48
N HIS A 63 3.15 -7.82 2.41
CA HIS A 63 3.69 -6.49 2.15
C HIS A 63 5.13 -6.37 2.68
N LEU A 64 5.90 -5.46 2.08
CA LEU A 64 7.17 -4.98 2.60
C LEU A 64 7.11 -3.47 2.78
N LEU A 65 8.00 -2.94 3.63
CA LEU A 65 8.14 -1.52 3.86
C LEU A 65 9.12 -0.93 2.83
N TYR A 66 8.61 -0.13 1.91
CA TYR A 66 9.39 0.52 0.86
C TYR A 66 9.72 1.97 1.24
N PRO A 67 10.93 2.46 0.93
CA PRO A 67 11.26 3.86 1.06
C PRO A 67 10.51 4.68 -0.01
N GLY A 68 9.86 5.75 0.42
CA GLY A 68 9.16 6.70 -0.44
C GLY A 68 10.11 7.69 -1.12
N ASN A 69 9.54 8.80 -1.60
CA ASN A 69 10.33 9.82 -2.33
C ASN A 69 11.17 10.69 -1.39
N LEU A 70 10.78 10.78 -0.12
CA LEU A 70 11.51 11.48 0.92
C LEU A 70 12.19 10.47 1.83
N GLN A 71 13.31 10.84 2.44
CA GLN A 71 14.07 9.94 3.34
C GLN A 71 13.25 9.45 4.55
N THR A 72 12.22 10.20 4.92
CA THR A 72 11.32 9.89 6.05
C THR A 72 10.02 9.22 5.60
N ASP A 73 9.77 9.12 4.30
CA ASP A 73 8.55 8.54 3.75
C ASP A 73 8.75 7.03 3.63
N TRP A 74 7.84 6.26 4.22
CA TRP A 74 7.85 4.81 4.19
C TRP A 74 6.44 4.31 3.95
N ILE A 75 6.29 3.42 2.98
CA ILE A 75 4.99 2.91 2.55
C ILE A 75 5.00 1.37 2.52
N CYS A 76 3.92 0.75 2.98
CA CYS A 76 3.72 -0.67 2.78
C CYS A 76 3.22 -0.91 1.35
N ASP A 77 3.93 -1.75 0.60
CA ASP A 77 3.52 -2.19 -0.74
C ASP A 77 3.73 -3.70 -0.87
N CYS A 78 3.10 -4.32 -1.87
CA CYS A 78 3.16 -5.76 -2.08
C CYS A 78 4.60 -6.25 -2.26
N ALA A 79 4.92 -7.37 -1.61
CA ALA A 79 6.18 -8.05 -1.80
C ALA A 79 6.37 -8.47 -3.27
N PRO A 80 7.62 -8.62 -3.76
CA PRO A 80 7.87 -9.09 -5.12
C PRO A 80 7.11 -10.38 -5.44
N GLY A 81 6.42 -10.39 -6.59
CA GLY A 81 5.57 -11.51 -7.02
C GLY A 81 4.13 -11.46 -6.49
N TYR A 82 3.77 -10.46 -5.68
CA TYR A 82 2.42 -10.24 -5.18
C TYR A 82 1.79 -8.99 -5.80
N VAL A 83 0.47 -8.99 -5.95
CA VAL A 83 -0.30 -7.88 -6.50
C VAL A 83 -1.46 -7.52 -5.58
N TYR A 84 -1.73 -6.22 -5.45
CA TYR A 84 -2.81 -5.73 -4.60
C TYR A 84 -4.17 -5.98 -5.25
N TYR A 85 -5.06 -6.67 -4.54
CA TYR A 85 -6.41 -6.99 -4.99
C TYR A 85 -7.46 -6.24 -4.15
N PRO A 86 -8.05 -5.15 -4.67
CA PRO A 86 -8.90 -4.25 -3.90
C PRO A 86 -10.13 -4.92 -3.26
N GLU A 87 -10.75 -5.91 -3.89
CA GLU A 87 -11.95 -6.56 -3.32
C GLU A 87 -11.67 -7.35 -2.03
N LYS A 88 -10.40 -7.65 -1.74
CA LYS A 88 -9.97 -8.35 -0.52
C LYS A 88 -9.03 -7.52 0.34
N ASP A 89 -8.70 -6.31 -0.09
CA ASP A 89 -7.77 -5.40 0.59
C ASP A 89 -6.47 -6.10 1.02
N GLY A 90 -5.77 -6.69 0.05
CA GLY A 90 -4.56 -7.46 0.35
C GLY A 90 -3.71 -7.78 -0.86
N CYS A 91 -2.48 -8.22 -0.60
CA CYS A 91 -1.52 -8.65 -1.60
C CYS A 91 -1.56 -10.17 -1.79
N PHE A 92 -1.67 -10.61 -3.04
CA PHE A 92 -1.79 -12.02 -3.38
C PHE A 92 -0.78 -12.40 -4.46
N ALA A 93 -0.19 -13.58 -4.33
CA ALA A 93 0.83 -14.06 -5.26
C ALA A 93 0.22 -14.24 -6.66
N VAL A 94 0.89 -13.70 -7.68
CA VAL A 94 0.55 -13.95 -9.07
C VAL A 94 0.78 -15.42 -9.41
N TYR A 95 -0.02 -15.94 -10.33
CA TYR A 95 -0.04 -17.34 -10.77
C TYR A 95 -0.32 -18.37 -9.67
N ARG A 96 -0.80 -17.92 -8.51
CA ARG A 96 -1.38 -18.74 -7.44
C ARG A 96 -2.89 -18.52 -7.38
N GLN A 97 -3.61 -19.44 -6.75
CA GLN A 97 -5.07 -19.36 -6.62
C GLN A 97 -5.50 -18.06 -5.92
N GLY A 98 -4.85 -17.70 -4.81
CA GLY A 98 -5.20 -16.51 -4.05
C GLY A 98 -6.71 -16.43 -3.73
N PRO A 99 -7.36 -15.27 -3.95
CA PRO A 99 -8.78 -15.09 -3.70
C PRO A 99 -9.66 -15.59 -4.87
N CYS A 100 -9.05 -16.14 -5.93
CA CYS A 100 -9.77 -16.66 -7.08
C CYS A 100 -10.49 -17.97 -6.74
N LYS A 101 -11.53 -18.30 -7.51
CA LYS A 101 -12.20 -19.59 -7.41
C LYS A 101 -11.26 -20.74 -7.78
N LYS A 102 -11.58 -21.95 -7.32
CA LYS A 102 -10.79 -23.16 -7.62
C LYS A 102 -10.52 -23.31 -9.12
N GLY A 103 -9.28 -23.64 -9.47
CA GLY A 103 -8.82 -23.78 -10.86
C GLY A 103 -8.59 -22.46 -11.59
N HIS A 104 -8.64 -21.33 -10.89
CA HIS A 104 -8.22 -20.02 -11.39
C HIS A 104 -7.01 -19.54 -10.61
N PHE A 105 -6.27 -18.63 -11.21
CA PHE A 105 -5.12 -17.98 -10.61
C PHE A 105 -5.17 -16.46 -10.79
N MET A 106 -4.44 -15.74 -9.94
CA MET A 106 -4.33 -14.30 -10.03
C MET A 106 -3.30 -13.91 -11.09
N ILE A 107 -3.65 -12.96 -11.95
CA ILE A 107 -2.73 -12.38 -12.93
C ILE A 107 -2.82 -10.85 -12.90
N LEU A 108 -1.75 -10.16 -13.27
CA LEU A 108 -1.78 -8.74 -13.61
C LEU A 108 -1.48 -8.63 -15.11
N PRO A 109 -2.49 -8.42 -15.96
CA PRO A 109 -2.28 -8.32 -17.41
C PRO A 109 -1.32 -7.19 -17.76
N GLU A 110 -0.51 -7.39 -18.79
CA GLU A 110 0.41 -6.36 -19.29
C GLU A 110 -0.38 -5.09 -19.70
N GLY A 111 0.09 -3.93 -19.22
CA GLY A 111 -0.56 -2.64 -19.48
C GLY A 111 -1.81 -2.37 -18.64
N GLU A 112 -2.17 -3.28 -17.73
CA GLU A 112 -3.28 -3.07 -16.79
C GLU A 112 -2.76 -2.81 -15.37
N PHE A 113 -3.54 -2.04 -14.60
CA PHE A 113 -3.24 -1.73 -13.19
C PHE A 113 -4.07 -2.56 -12.21
N ARG A 114 -5.01 -3.38 -12.70
CA ARG A 114 -5.91 -4.16 -11.88
C ARG A 114 -5.67 -5.65 -12.11
N PRO A 115 -5.33 -6.42 -11.08
CA PRO A 115 -5.23 -7.86 -11.22
C PRO A 115 -6.60 -8.50 -11.44
N LYS A 116 -6.59 -9.66 -12.09
CA LYS A 116 -7.78 -10.43 -12.47
C LYS A 116 -7.57 -11.90 -12.17
N CYS A 117 -8.68 -12.62 -12.04
CA CYS A 117 -8.68 -14.08 -11.97
C CYS A 117 -8.84 -14.67 -13.37
N GLU A 118 -7.91 -15.51 -13.79
CA GLU A 118 -7.98 -16.25 -15.05
C GLU A 118 -8.00 -17.76 -14.83
N VAL A 119 -8.45 -18.52 -15.82
CA VAL A 119 -8.46 -19.98 -15.75
C VAL A 119 -7.02 -20.48 -15.78
N ASN A 120 -6.64 -21.31 -14.81
CA ASN A 120 -5.40 -22.07 -14.92
C ASN A 120 -5.65 -23.34 -15.75
N ILE A 121 -5.19 -23.33 -16.99
CA ILE A 121 -5.34 -24.47 -17.91
C ILE A 121 -4.56 -25.72 -17.49
N CYS A 122 -3.56 -25.58 -16.62
CA CYS A 122 -2.85 -26.72 -16.03
C CYS A 122 -3.66 -27.41 -14.93
N GLY A 123 -4.74 -26.80 -14.45
CA GLY A 123 -5.69 -27.41 -13.52
C GLY A 123 -5.20 -27.58 -12.08
N GLU A 124 -3.94 -27.23 -11.78
CA GLU A 124 -3.31 -27.38 -10.48
C GLU A 124 -2.66 -26.06 -10.03
N ASP A 125 -2.89 -25.68 -8.77
CA ASP A 125 -2.32 -24.44 -8.21
C ASP A 125 -0.79 -24.48 -8.19
N GLY A 126 -0.15 -23.36 -8.55
CA GLY A 126 1.30 -23.30 -8.71
C GLY A 126 1.86 -23.91 -10.00
N MET A 127 1.00 -24.39 -10.91
CA MET A 127 1.39 -24.80 -12.25
C MET A 127 1.03 -23.72 -13.28
N VAL A 128 1.96 -23.41 -14.18
CA VAL A 128 1.76 -22.43 -15.27
C VAL A 128 2.12 -23.05 -16.61
N ILE A 129 1.48 -22.58 -17.69
CA ILE A 129 1.87 -22.98 -19.04
C ILE A 129 3.10 -22.18 -19.48
N TYR A 130 4.12 -22.88 -19.96
CA TYR A 130 5.27 -22.30 -20.64
C TYR A 130 5.67 -23.23 -21.79
N ASN A 131 5.92 -22.68 -22.98
CA ASN A 131 6.20 -23.47 -24.19
C ASN A 131 5.19 -24.62 -24.43
N ARG A 132 3.91 -24.36 -24.16
CA ARG A 132 2.79 -25.31 -24.28
C ARG A 132 2.82 -26.50 -23.31
N ILE A 133 3.67 -26.46 -22.30
CA ILE A 133 3.82 -27.49 -21.28
C ILE A 133 3.54 -26.87 -19.91
N CYS A 134 2.94 -27.65 -19.02
CA CYS A 134 2.70 -27.21 -17.64
C CYS A 134 3.97 -27.39 -16.79
N HIS A 135 4.41 -26.32 -16.16
CA HIS A 135 5.58 -26.30 -15.28
C HIS A 135 5.19 -25.78 -13.90
N ALA A 136 5.80 -26.36 -12.86
CA ALA A 136 5.67 -25.86 -11.50
C ALA A 136 6.48 -24.57 -11.35
N LEU A 137 5.87 -23.57 -10.71
CA LEU A 137 6.55 -22.35 -10.31
C LEU A 137 7.64 -22.65 -9.27
N GLU A 138 8.71 -21.84 -9.29
CA GLU A 138 9.76 -21.81 -8.27
C GLU A 138 10.50 -23.15 -8.07
N LYS A 139 10.43 -24.07 -9.05
CA LYS A 139 11.17 -25.33 -8.98
C LYS A 139 12.60 -25.18 -9.51
N PRO A 140 13.61 -25.66 -8.74
CA PRO A 140 14.96 -25.86 -9.26
C PRO A 140 14.94 -26.77 -10.50
N GLY A 141 15.79 -26.49 -11.48
CA GLY A 141 15.77 -27.18 -12.78
C GLY A 141 14.59 -26.80 -13.69
N GLY A 142 13.78 -25.81 -13.30
CA GLY A 142 12.64 -25.33 -14.08
C GLY A 142 13.05 -24.56 -15.35
N PRO A 143 12.11 -24.29 -16.25
CA PRO A 143 12.39 -23.60 -17.51
C PRO A 143 12.95 -22.18 -17.32
N CYS A 144 12.65 -21.55 -16.19
CA CYS A 144 13.08 -20.18 -15.86
C CYS A 144 14.16 -20.16 -14.77
N GLU A 145 14.84 -21.29 -14.53
CA GLU A 145 15.95 -21.33 -13.60
C GLU A 145 17.09 -20.41 -14.09
N ARG A 146 17.45 -19.42 -13.28
CA ARG A 146 18.65 -18.63 -13.52
C ARG A 146 19.88 -19.50 -13.27
N LYS A 147 20.68 -19.71 -14.32
CA LYS A 147 21.91 -20.49 -14.23
C LYS A 147 23.03 -19.68 -13.59
N ASN A 148 23.12 -18.38 -13.90
CA ASN A 148 24.02 -17.44 -13.25
C ASN A 148 23.27 -16.19 -12.77
N GLU A 149 23.83 -15.52 -11.77
CA GLU A 149 23.26 -14.30 -11.20
C GLU A 149 23.25 -13.10 -12.18
N THR A 150 24.17 -13.09 -13.14
CA THR A 150 24.27 -12.09 -14.21
C THR A 150 23.39 -12.38 -15.41
N ASP A 151 22.76 -13.56 -15.47
CA ASP A 151 21.89 -13.91 -16.60
C ASP A 151 20.60 -13.07 -16.52
N PRO A 152 20.11 -12.52 -17.64
CA PRO A 152 18.87 -11.76 -17.65
C PRO A 152 17.72 -12.65 -17.16
N ILE A 153 16.86 -12.09 -16.31
CA ILE A 153 15.62 -12.76 -15.91
C ILE A 153 14.78 -12.91 -17.18
N GLU A 154 14.57 -14.15 -17.62
CA GLU A 154 13.66 -14.43 -18.71
C GLU A 154 12.24 -14.13 -18.20
N ILE A 155 11.69 -12.99 -18.63
CA ILE A 155 10.32 -12.60 -18.28
C ILE A 155 9.39 -13.54 -19.04
N LEU A 156 8.72 -14.42 -18.31
CA LEU A 156 7.65 -15.25 -18.83
C LEU A 156 6.55 -14.35 -19.38
N THR A 157 6.46 -14.24 -20.70
CA THR A 157 5.19 -13.89 -21.32
C THR A 157 4.29 -15.11 -21.17
N VAL A 158 3.45 -15.10 -20.14
CA VAL A 158 2.35 -16.07 -20.06
C VAL A 158 1.46 -15.76 -21.25
N VAL A 159 1.62 -16.57 -22.29
CA VAL A 159 0.90 -16.41 -23.54
C VAL A 159 -0.58 -16.41 -23.18
N LYS A 160 -1.30 -15.34 -23.56
CA LYS A 160 -2.76 -15.29 -23.45
C LYS A 160 -3.31 -16.63 -23.93
N SER A 161 -4.16 -17.26 -23.12
CA SER A 161 -4.90 -18.44 -23.54
C SER A 161 -5.94 -18.00 -24.58
N THR A 162 -5.48 -17.72 -25.79
CA THR A 162 -6.34 -17.68 -26.97
C THR A 162 -6.58 -19.13 -27.36
N LEU A 163 -7.66 -19.69 -26.83
CA LEU A 163 -8.44 -20.68 -27.58
C LEU A 163 -9.37 -19.93 -28.53
#